data_AF-A0A2U2MTQ9-F1
#
_entry.id   AF-A0A2U2MTQ9-F1
#
_cell.length_a   1.000
_cell.length_b   1.000
_cell.length_c   1.000
_cell.angle_alpha   90.00
_cell.angle_beta   90.00
_cell.angle_gamma   90.00
#
_symmetry.space_group_name_H-M   'P 1'
#
loop_
_entity.id
_entity.type
_entity.pdbx_description
1 polymer ?
#
loop_
_entity_poly.entity_id
_entity_poly.type
_entity_poly.pdbx_seq_one_letter_code
_entity_poly.pdbx_strand_id
1 'polypeptide(L)'
;MTSADLTSSSIPIRNVYYMLSYAFRALREQQYRKLGTESFDNIADLCAAILVQGMSTQIKRGLSREYIPHTDELDSPRGRIEITESARKVTMSRKKLVCTVDDFTVDSHANRIIKSTMLLLTHADVGPIRRAKLRRLLACLDNVGRVDLRRVDWRLRFDRNNQTYRMLIGICRLAVKGLLQSSRPGKTLLMDFLDDQQMHRIYEKFLFGYYSREWRGRIKTTHHRIPWMCPAGVELPVMQPDVVLDNGRDTLIIDAKYYTRTMQRNFDSYTMHSTNMYQMFTYVKNKTFQLSANGDAHIVSGMVLYARTDEERQPDGEFDMDGNRIIVRTLDLNQDFSGISSQLDDIVTRFLPES
;
A
#
# COMPACT_ATOMS: atom_id res chain seq x y z
N MET A 1 28.66 3.33 -32.38
CA MET A 1 28.73 4.56 -31.56
C MET A 1 27.31 5.09 -31.45
N THR A 2 26.62 5.12 -30.33
CA THR A 2 26.85 4.62 -28.97
C THR A 2 25.42 4.53 -28.41
N SER A 3 25.06 3.42 -27.79
CA SER A 3 23.80 3.24 -27.06
C SER A 3 23.66 4.36 -26.03
N ALA A 4 22.77 5.32 -26.29
CA ALA A 4 22.33 6.26 -25.28
C ALA A 4 21.47 5.48 -24.28
N ASP A 5 22.04 5.23 -23.11
CA ASP A 5 21.34 4.69 -21.95
C ASP A 5 20.13 5.58 -21.63
N LEU A 6 18.94 5.03 -21.83
CA LEU A 6 17.69 5.51 -21.24
C LEU A 6 17.78 5.25 -19.73
N THR A 7 18.54 6.07 -19.01
CA THR A 7 18.51 6.08 -17.54
C THR A 7 17.22 6.77 -17.10
N SER A 8 16.12 6.01 -17.08
CA SER A 8 14.86 6.41 -16.45
C SER A 8 15.16 6.87 -15.03
N SER A 9 14.79 8.11 -14.69
CA SER A 9 15.02 8.67 -13.36
C SER A 9 14.28 7.84 -12.30
N SER A 10 15.02 6.95 -11.65
CA SER A 10 14.52 6.02 -10.66
C SER A 10 14.49 6.72 -9.30
N ILE A 11 13.28 6.90 -8.74
CA ILE A 11 13.09 7.33 -7.35
C ILE A 11 14.06 6.54 -6.46
N PRO A 12 14.88 7.21 -5.63
CA PRO A 12 15.80 6.53 -4.74
C PRO A 12 15.08 5.48 -3.90
N ILE A 13 15.62 4.26 -3.80
CA ILE A 13 15.00 3.17 -3.01
C ILE A 13 14.76 3.59 -1.55
N ARG A 14 15.64 4.45 -1.02
CA ARG A 14 15.48 5.08 0.29
C ARG A 14 14.18 5.91 0.40
N ASN A 15 13.80 6.63 -0.65
CA ASN A 15 12.56 7.40 -0.69
C ASN A 15 11.34 6.49 -0.80
N VAL A 16 11.45 5.35 -1.48
CA VAL A 16 10.41 4.31 -1.45
C VAL A 16 10.23 3.76 -0.03
N TYR A 17 11.31 3.53 0.72
CA TYR A 17 11.22 3.17 2.13
C TYR A 17 10.50 4.25 2.96
N TYR A 18 10.83 5.53 2.77
CA TYR A 18 10.14 6.62 3.46
C TYR A 18 8.64 6.63 3.12
N MET A 19 8.26 6.53 1.85
CA MET A 19 6.87 6.42 1.41
C MET A 19 6.14 5.26 2.08
N LEU A 20 6.75 4.07 2.08
CA LEU A 20 6.23 2.89 2.77
C LEU A 20 6.10 3.14 4.28
N SER A 21 7.03 3.88 4.90
CA SER A 21 6.99 4.17 6.34
C SER A 21 5.81 5.06 6.74
N TYR A 22 5.32 5.92 5.83
CA TYR A 22 4.09 6.67 6.03
C TYR A 22 2.85 5.83 5.72
N ALA A 23 2.89 5.04 4.64
CA ALA A 23 1.79 4.15 4.24
C ALA A 23 1.53 3.02 5.27
N PHE A 24 2.56 2.50 5.93
CA PHE A 24 2.50 1.45 6.94
C PHE A 24 3.02 1.95 8.28
N ARG A 25 2.11 2.31 9.19
CA ARG A 25 2.46 2.84 10.53
C ARG A 25 3.45 1.96 11.32
N ALA A 26 3.40 0.65 11.13
CA ALA A 26 4.28 -0.31 11.80
C ALA A 26 5.77 -0.10 11.46
N LEU A 27 6.10 0.40 10.27
CA LEU A 27 7.48 0.68 9.85
C LEU A 27 8.12 1.87 10.59
N ARG A 28 7.35 2.58 11.41
CA ARG A 28 7.86 3.68 12.25
C ARG A 28 8.21 3.25 13.67
N GLU A 29 7.91 2.00 14.04
CA GLU A 29 8.29 1.46 15.33
C GLU A 29 9.82 1.46 15.50
N GLN A 30 10.30 1.60 16.75
CA GLN A 30 11.74 1.72 17.05
C GLN A 30 12.59 0.64 16.37
N GLN A 31 12.06 -0.56 16.24
CA GLN A 31 12.74 -1.70 15.64
C GLN A 31 13.10 -1.50 14.16
N TYR A 32 12.43 -0.61 13.42
CA TYR A 32 12.71 -0.35 12.00
C TYR A 32 13.55 0.91 11.78
N ARG A 33 13.87 1.69 12.83
CA ARG A 33 14.61 2.96 12.68
C ARG A 33 15.93 2.81 11.91
N LYS A 34 16.65 1.71 12.14
CA LYS A 34 17.93 1.41 11.46
C LYS A 34 17.78 1.26 9.95
N LEU A 35 16.62 0.78 9.46
CA LEU A 35 16.38 0.63 8.04
C LEU A 35 16.27 1.98 7.31
N GLY A 36 15.92 3.07 8.00
CA GLY A 36 15.85 4.40 7.37
C GLY A 36 17.21 5.02 7.05
N THR A 37 18.29 4.46 7.61
CA THR A 37 19.67 4.88 7.39
C THR A 37 20.48 3.88 6.56
N GLU A 38 19.92 2.70 6.28
CA GLU A 38 20.56 1.69 5.44
C GLU A 38 20.39 2.04 3.95
N SER A 39 21.39 1.69 3.15
CA SER A 39 21.27 1.67 1.70
C SER A 39 20.77 0.30 1.23
N PHE A 40 19.94 0.32 0.18
CA PHE A 40 19.38 -0.87 -0.44
C PHE A 40 19.69 -0.83 -1.93
N ASP A 41 20.13 -1.97 -2.46
CA ASP A 41 20.54 -2.06 -3.87
C ASP A 41 19.34 -2.05 -4.82
N ASN A 42 18.19 -2.58 -4.36
CA ASN A 42 16.95 -2.68 -5.13
C ASN A 42 15.74 -2.90 -4.19
N ILE A 43 14.53 -2.97 -4.75
CA ILE A 43 13.30 -3.17 -3.95
C ILE A 43 13.18 -4.57 -3.33
N ALA A 44 13.67 -5.62 -3.99
CA ALA A 44 13.66 -6.97 -3.41
C ALA A 44 14.47 -6.99 -2.11
N ASP A 45 15.62 -6.33 -2.15
CA ASP A 45 16.55 -6.18 -1.04
C ASP A 45 15.96 -5.34 0.11
N LEU A 46 15.25 -4.25 -0.21
CA LEU A 46 14.45 -3.48 0.75
C LEU A 46 13.33 -4.34 1.40
N CYS A 47 12.56 -5.08 0.59
CA CYS A 47 11.50 -5.95 1.09
C CYS A 47 12.06 -7.05 2.00
N ALA A 48 13.20 -7.64 1.61
CA ALA A 48 13.91 -8.62 2.43
C ALA A 48 14.34 -8.03 3.78
N ALA A 49 14.88 -6.81 3.80
CA ALA A 49 15.26 -6.12 5.05
C ALA A 49 14.05 -5.92 5.98
N ILE A 50 12.95 -5.42 5.44
CA ILE A 50 11.71 -5.19 6.20
C ILE A 50 11.15 -6.51 6.74
N LEU A 51 11.07 -7.56 5.91
CA LEU A 51 10.55 -8.86 6.31
C LEU A 51 11.45 -9.55 7.34
N VAL A 52 12.77 -9.46 7.20
CA VAL A 52 13.72 -9.99 8.19
C VAL A 52 13.48 -9.36 9.54
N GLN A 53 13.38 -8.03 9.59
CA GLN A 53 13.17 -7.33 10.85
C GLN A 53 11.78 -7.63 11.44
N GLY A 54 10.74 -7.58 10.60
CA GLY A 54 9.38 -7.80 11.05
C GLY A 54 9.08 -9.24 11.47
N MET A 55 9.62 -10.24 10.77
CA MET A 55 9.50 -11.64 11.18
C MET A 55 10.33 -11.98 12.41
N SER A 56 11.50 -11.37 12.58
CA SER A 56 12.27 -11.52 13.82
C SER A 56 11.47 -11.06 15.04
N THR A 57 10.72 -9.95 14.91
CA THR A 57 9.81 -9.49 15.97
C THR A 57 8.59 -10.39 16.09
N GLN A 58 7.98 -10.79 14.98
CA GLN A 58 6.75 -11.58 14.99
C GLN A 58 6.97 -12.96 15.64
N ILE A 59 8.10 -13.62 15.36
CA ILE A 59 8.44 -14.90 15.98
C ILE A 59 8.57 -14.75 17.51
N LYS A 60 9.20 -13.67 17.99
CA LYS A 60 9.31 -13.38 19.44
C LYS A 60 7.96 -13.12 20.09
N ARG A 61 7.01 -12.50 19.38
CA ARG A 61 5.64 -12.26 19.84
C ARG A 61 4.75 -13.50 19.75
N GLY A 62 5.16 -14.51 18.98
CA GLY A 62 4.35 -15.69 18.63
C GLY A 62 3.74 -15.57 17.23
N LEU A 63 3.72 -16.69 16.50
CA LEU A 63 3.10 -16.76 15.19
C LEU A 63 1.57 -16.78 15.31
N SER A 64 0.87 -16.18 14.35
CA SER A 64 -0.58 -16.23 14.28
C SER A 64 -1.00 -17.68 14.05
N ARG A 65 -2.00 -18.11 14.82
CA ARG A 65 -2.56 -19.46 14.75
C ARG A 65 -4.01 -19.37 14.29
N GLU A 66 -4.39 -20.31 13.46
CA GLU A 66 -5.76 -20.45 12.95
C GLU A 66 -6.29 -21.81 13.38
N TYR A 67 -7.60 -21.87 13.61
CA TYR A 67 -8.31 -23.14 13.77
C TYR A 67 -8.61 -23.67 12.37
N ILE A 68 -8.00 -24.81 12.03
CA ILE A 68 -8.28 -25.49 10.77
C ILE A 68 -9.05 -26.76 11.10
N PRO A 69 -10.27 -26.93 10.54
CA PRO A 69 -11.02 -28.16 10.74
C PRO A 69 -10.29 -29.31 10.04
N HIS A 70 -9.98 -30.34 10.80
CA HIS A 70 -9.35 -31.57 10.33
C HIS A 70 -10.28 -32.75 10.65
N THR A 71 -10.52 -33.61 9.67
CA THR A 71 -11.39 -34.78 9.82
C THR A 71 -10.55 -36.06 9.82
N ASP A 72 -10.59 -36.84 10.91
CA ASP A 72 -9.79 -38.06 11.08
C ASP A 72 -10.57 -39.21 11.76
N GLU A 73 -10.07 -40.44 11.64
CA GLU A 73 -10.55 -41.62 12.37
C GLU A 73 -9.92 -41.69 13.77
N LEU A 74 -10.68 -41.29 14.79
CA LEU A 74 -10.22 -41.25 16.18
C LEU A 74 -10.71 -42.46 16.99
N ASP A 75 -9.86 -42.96 17.88
CA ASP A 75 -10.19 -44.02 18.84
C ASP A 75 -11.10 -43.53 19.98
N SER A 76 -11.18 -42.22 20.19
CA SER A 76 -12.09 -41.59 21.14
C SER A 76 -12.81 -40.39 20.50
N PRO A 77 -14.10 -40.20 20.79
CA PRO A 77 -14.87 -39.10 20.21
C PRO A 77 -14.34 -37.75 20.72
N ARG A 78 -13.97 -36.88 19.77
CA ARG A 78 -13.52 -35.50 20.05
C ARG A 78 -14.01 -34.60 18.94
N GLY A 79 -14.46 -33.38 19.27
CA GLY A 79 -15.01 -32.46 18.27
C GLY A 79 -16.35 -32.92 17.72
N ARG A 80 -16.64 -32.61 16.45
CA ARG A 80 -17.91 -32.97 15.79
C ARG A 80 -17.80 -34.37 15.19
N ILE A 81 -18.65 -35.30 15.64
CA ILE A 81 -18.70 -36.67 15.11
C ILE A 81 -19.39 -36.66 13.74
N GLU A 82 -18.72 -37.14 12.71
CA GLU A 82 -19.27 -37.32 11.36
C GLU A 82 -19.90 -38.72 11.26
N ILE A 83 -21.13 -38.85 11.78
CA ILE A 83 -21.83 -40.14 11.89
C ILE A 83 -22.01 -40.79 10.51
N THR A 84 -22.38 -40.01 9.49
CA THR A 84 -22.58 -40.50 8.11
C THR A 84 -21.29 -41.07 7.52
N GLU A 85 -20.16 -40.40 7.71
CA GLU A 85 -18.85 -40.87 7.22
C GLU A 85 -18.33 -42.07 8.03
N SER A 86 -18.58 -42.10 9.34
CA SER A 86 -18.24 -43.24 10.21
C SER A 86 -18.99 -44.51 9.81
N ALA A 87 -20.29 -44.38 9.48
CA ALA A 87 -21.11 -45.47 8.96
C ALA A 87 -20.64 -45.91 7.57
N ARG A 88 -20.38 -44.94 6.67
CA ARG A 88 -19.92 -45.20 5.30
C ARG A 88 -18.58 -45.94 5.25
N LYS A 89 -17.64 -45.59 6.12
CA LYS A 89 -16.31 -46.22 6.23
C LYS A 89 -16.27 -47.42 7.19
N VAL A 90 -17.42 -47.78 7.78
CA VAL A 90 -17.56 -48.87 8.76
C VAL A 90 -16.51 -48.78 9.87
N THR A 91 -16.20 -47.57 10.36
CA THR A 91 -15.14 -47.35 11.35
C THR A 91 -15.56 -47.82 12.74
N MET A 92 -16.87 -47.81 13.02
CA MET A 92 -17.44 -48.20 14.30
C MET A 92 -17.14 -49.67 14.65
N SER A 93 -17.05 -50.57 13.66
CA SER A 93 -16.67 -51.97 13.87
C SER A 93 -15.21 -52.12 14.32
N ARG A 94 -14.36 -51.16 13.97
CA ARG A 94 -12.96 -51.02 14.39
C ARG A 94 -12.81 -50.17 15.66
N LYS A 95 -13.91 -49.85 16.35
CA LYS A 95 -13.97 -48.95 17.53
C LYS A 95 -13.42 -47.54 17.27
N LYS A 96 -13.51 -47.06 16.02
CA LYS A 96 -13.11 -45.70 15.63
C LYS A 96 -14.31 -44.88 15.15
N LEU A 97 -14.25 -43.57 15.35
CA LEU A 97 -15.22 -42.62 14.82
C LEU A 97 -14.52 -41.59 13.94
N VAL A 98 -15.13 -41.29 12.79
CA VAL A 98 -14.71 -40.15 11.97
C VAL A 98 -15.18 -38.89 12.66
N CYS A 99 -14.23 -38.04 13.07
CA CYS A 99 -14.50 -36.83 13.81
C CYS A 99 -13.80 -35.64 13.15
N THR A 100 -14.50 -34.51 13.07
CA THR A 100 -13.93 -33.21 12.68
C THR A 100 -13.53 -32.44 13.94
N VAL A 101 -12.24 -32.12 14.06
CA VAL A 101 -11.65 -31.38 15.18
C VAL A 101 -10.97 -30.12 14.63
N ASP A 102 -11.08 -29.02 15.37
CA ASP A 102 -10.38 -27.78 15.03
C ASP A 102 -8.96 -27.80 15.60
N ASP A 103 -7.96 -27.96 14.73
CA ASP A 103 -6.56 -27.94 15.12
C ASP A 103 -6.04 -26.50 15.21
N PHE A 104 -5.53 -26.13 16.39
CA PHE A 104 -4.94 -24.80 16.61
C PHE A 104 -3.50 -24.75 16.11
N THR A 105 -3.33 -24.48 14.83
CA THR A 105 -2.06 -24.61 14.12
C THR A 105 -1.42 -23.26 13.77
N VAL A 106 -0.08 -23.22 13.75
CA VAL A 106 0.70 -22.11 13.20
C VAL A 106 0.70 -22.11 11.67
N ASP A 107 0.15 -23.13 11.03
CA ASP A 107 0.06 -23.25 9.57
C ASP A 107 -1.07 -22.40 8.96
N SER A 108 -1.19 -21.16 9.45
CA SER A 108 -2.16 -20.17 9.01
C SER A 108 -1.88 -19.68 7.60
N HIS A 109 -2.91 -19.19 6.91
CA HIS A 109 -2.75 -18.68 5.55
C HIS A 109 -1.73 -17.53 5.48
N ALA A 110 -1.75 -16.63 6.47
CA ALA A 110 -0.79 -15.53 6.56
C ALA A 110 0.66 -16.02 6.70
N ASN A 111 0.91 -17.02 7.54
CA ASN A 111 2.25 -17.60 7.71
C ASN A 111 2.72 -18.31 6.44
N ARG A 112 1.83 -19.04 5.74
CA ARG A 112 2.14 -19.68 4.45
C ARG A 112 2.56 -18.67 3.39
N ILE A 113 1.86 -17.53 3.30
CA ILE A 113 2.22 -16.44 2.38
C ILE A 113 3.61 -15.89 2.70
N ILE A 114 3.88 -15.60 3.98
CA ILE A 114 5.16 -15.04 4.41
C ILE A 114 6.30 -16.04 4.14
N LYS A 115 6.14 -17.31 4.53
CA LYS A 115 7.14 -18.37 4.27
C LYS A 115 7.45 -18.46 2.78
N SER A 116 6.41 -18.51 1.95
CA SER A 116 6.56 -18.64 0.50
C SER A 116 7.24 -17.41 -0.12
N THR A 117 6.91 -16.21 0.36
CA THR A 117 7.55 -14.96 -0.07
C THR A 117 9.02 -14.91 0.34
N MET A 118 9.34 -15.29 1.58
CA MET A 118 10.73 -15.34 2.04
C MET A 118 11.56 -16.35 1.23
N LEU A 119 10.97 -17.50 0.86
CA LEU A 119 11.59 -18.45 -0.06
C LEU A 119 11.81 -17.87 -1.45
N LEU A 120 10.86 -17.09 -1.98
CA LEU A 120 11.04 -16.40 -3.25
C LEU A 120 12.21 -15.40 -3.18
N LEU A 121 12.28 -14.60 -2.11
CA LEU A 121 13.34 -13.60 -1.91
C LEU A 121 14.74 -14.21 -1.72
N THR A 122 14.87 -15.44 -1.22
CA THR A 122 16.20 -16.07 -1.13
C THR A 122 16.82 -16.39 -2.50
N HIS A 123 16.01 -16.44 -3.55
CA HIS A 123 16.43 -16.66 -4.94
C HIS A 123 16.48 -15.36 -5.75
N ALA A 124 16.08 -14.22 -5.15
CA ALA A 124 16.14 -12.91 -5.78
C ALA A 124 17.52 -12.24 -5.58
N ASP A 125 17.68 -11.08 -6.24
CA ASP A 125 18.82 -10.19 -6.07
C ASP A 125 18.76 -9.50 -4.68
N VAL A 126 19.13 -10.25 -3.66
CA VAL A 126 19.16 -9.83 -2.24
C VAL A 126 20.56 -10.05 -1.71
N GLY A 127 21.08 -9.06 -1.00
CA GLY A 127 22.44 -9.10 -0.44
C GLY A 127 22.68 -10.33 0.46
N PRO A 128 23.92 -10.87 0.49
CA PRO A 128 24.22 -12.16 1.12
C PRO A 128 23.87 -12.20 2.62
N ILE A 129 24.09 -11.10 3.34
CA ILE A 129 23.76 -10.96 4.76
C ILE A 129 22.24 -11.09 4.99
N ARG A 130 21.43 -10.41 4.17
CA ARG A 130 19.96 -10.48 4.26
C ARG A 130 19.43 -11.85 3.83
N ARG A 131 20.00 -12.43 2.77
CA ARG A 131 19.69 -13.79 2.32
C ARG A 131 19.94 -14.83 3.42
N ALA A 132 21.06 -14.72 4.15
CA ALA A 132 21.35 -15.60 5.27
C ALA A 132 20.34 -15.45 6.42
N LYS A 133 19.96 -14.21 6.76
CA LYS A 133 18.92 -13.93 7.77
C LYS A 133 17.56 -14.51 7.37
N LEU A 134 17.15 -14.39 6.10
CA LEU A 134 15.93 -15.01 5.59
C LEU A 134 15.94 -16.54 5.79
N ARG A 135 17.03 -17.22 5.41
CA ARG A 135 17.17 -18.68 5.59
C ARG A 135 17.09 -19.09 7.06
N ARG A 136 17.72 -18.33 7.96
CA ARG A 136 17.63 -18.59 9.41
C ARG A 136 16.19 -18.47 9.92
N LEU A 137 15.46 -17.45 9.50
CA LEU A 137 14.06 -17.26 9.92
C LEU A 137 13.13 -18.31 9.31
N LEU A 138 13.43 -18.81 8.11
CA LEU A 138 12.66 -19.89 7.48
C LEU A 138 12.66 -21.19 8.28
N ALA A 139 13.75 -21.50 9.01
CA ALA A 139 13.80 -22.65 9.92
C ALA A 139 12.79 -22.53 11.08
N CYS A 140 12.44 -21.31 11.51
CA CYS A 140 11.39 -21.10 12.50
C CYS A 140 9.98 -21.33 11.95
N LEU A 141 9.84 -21.56 10.63
CA LEU A 141 8.57 -21.79 9.94
C LEU A 141 8.50 -23.21 9.36
N ASP A 142 9.26 -24.17 9.90
CA ASP A 142 9.31 -25.55 9.37
C ASP A 142 7.93 -26.21 9.31
N ASN A 143 7.12 -26.04 10.36
CA ASN A 143 5.75 -26.56 10.45
C ASN A 143 4.70 -25.73 9.70
N VAL A 144 5.11 -24.77 8.87
CA VAL A 144 4.22 -23.96 8.04
C VAL A 144 4.33 -24.43 6.59
N GLY A 145 3.21 -24.69 5.94
CA GLY A 145 3.14 -25.07 4.53
C GLY A 145 3.58 -23.96 3.57
N ARG A 146 3.63 -24.30 2.29
CA ARG A 146 3.84 -23.33 1.20
C ARG A 146 2.52 -23.04 0.51
N VAL A 147 2.43 -21.89 -0.13
CA VAL A 147 1.31 -21.51 -0.99
C VAL A 147 1.83 -21.05 -2.35
N ASP A 148 1.06 -21.31 -3.40
CA ASP A 148 1.34 -20.74 -4.72
C ASP A 148 1.04 -19.24 -4.73
N LEU A 149 2.10 -18.44 -4.68
CA LEU A 149 2.07 -16.98 -4.64
C LEU A 149 1.37 -16.34 -5.86
N ARG A 150 1.25 -17.06 -6.99
CA ARG A 150 0.53 -16.59 -8.18
C ARG A 150 -0.99 -16.59 -7.99
N ARG A 151 -1.49 -17.44 -7.08
CA ARG A 151 -2.92 -17.69 -6.85
C ARG A 151 -3.44 -17.18 -5.51
N VAL A 152 -2.58 -16.54 -4.72
CA VAL A 152 -2.96 -15.96 -3.41
C VAL A 152 -4.02 -14.88 -3.60
N ASP A 153 -5.11 -14.98 -2.83
CA ASP A 153 -6.02 -13.85 -2.61
C ASP A 153 -5.42 -12.93 -1.54
N TRP A 154 -5.10 -11.71 -1.96
CA TRP A 154 -4.50 -10.70 -1.10
C TRP A 154 -5.53 -9.94 -0.24
N ARG A 155 -6.83 -10.27 -0.33
CA ARG A 155 -7.92 -9.68 0.47
C ARG A 155 -8.04 -10.34 1.86
N LEU A 156 -6.93 -10.44 2.57
CA LEU A 156 -6.91 -10.95 3.94
C LEU A 156 -7.67 -10.01 4.89
N ARG A 157 -8.46 -10.58 5.78
CA ARG A 157 -9.13 -9.84 6.86
C ARG A 157 -8.16 -9.69 8.03
N PHE A 158 -7.99 -8.46 8.48
CA PHE A 158 -7.18 -8.15 9.64
C PHE A 158 -8.07 -7.70 10.80
N ASP A 159 -7.92 -8.36 11.94
CA ASP A 159 -8.55 -8.04 13.21
C ASP A 159 -7.50 -7.59 14.23
N ARG A 160 -7.92 -7.38 15.48
CA ARG A 160 -7.01 -6.95 16.55
C ARG A 160 -5.90 -7.97 16.85
N ASN A 161 -6.13 -9.25 16.59
CA ASN A 161 -5.21 -10.36 16.92
C ASN A 161 -4.12 -10.55 15.85
N ASN A 162 -4.40 -10.19 14.59
CA ASN A 162 -3.44 -10.34 13.49
C ASN A 162 -3.02 -9.00 12.84
N GLN A 163 -3.36 -7.86 13.47
CA GLN A 163 -3.02 -6.52 12.95
C GLN A 163 -1.52 -6.34 12.68
N THR A 164 -0.64 -7.02 13.42
CA THR A 164 0.82 -6.98 13.21
C THR A 164 1.24 -7.59 11.87
N TYR A 165 0.44 -8.50 11.30
CA TYR A 165 0.68 -9.11 9.99
C TYR A 165 0.34 -8.19 8.83
N ARG A 166 -0.49 -7.17 9.04
CA ARG A 166 -0.98 -6.31 7.95
C ARG A 166 0.15 -5.67 7.15
N MET A 167 1.19 -5.19 7.83
CA MET A 167 2.38 -4.66 7.17
C MET A 167 3.17 -5.77 6.47
N LEU A 168 3.43 -6.90 7.16
CA LEU A 168 4.19 -8.02 6.61
C LEU A 168 3.56 -8.56 5.31
N ILE A 169 2.24 -8.77 5.31
CA ILE A 169 1.49 -9.21 4.13
C ILE A 169 1.52 -8.13 3.04
N GLY A 170 1.42 -6.85 3.40
CA GLY A 170 1.56 -5.74 2.45
C GLY A 170 2.91 -5.76 1.73
N ILE A 171 4.00 -5.99 2.48
CA ILE A 171 5.35 -6.12 1.91
C ILE A 171 5.50 -7.43 1.13
N CYS A 172 4.87 -8.52 1.56
CA CYS A 172 4.87 -9.76 0.79
C CYS A 172 4.19 -9.56 -0.57
N ARG A 173 3.05 -8.86 -0.60
CA ARG A 173 2.36 -8.52 -1.85
C ARG A 173 3.25 -7.73 -2.78
N LEU A 174 3.93 -6.71 -2.24
CA LEU A 174 4.86 -5.85 -2.97
C LEU A 174 5.98 -6.68 -3.60
N ALA A 175 6.65 -7.52 -2.79
CA ALA A 175 7.75 -8.36 -3.23
C ALA A 175 7.32 -9.38 -4.29
N VAL A 176 6.20 -10.05 -4.06
CA VAL A 176 5.69 -11.09 -4.97
C VAL A 176 5.27 -10.51 -6.30
N LYS A 177 4.51 -9.42 -6.30
CA LYS A 177 4.06 -8.82 -7.55
C LYS A 177 5.23 -8.33 -8.38
N GLY A 178 6.23 -7.70 -7.76
CA GLY A 178 7.40 -7.24 -8.48
C GLY A 178 8.29 -8.34 -9.03
N LEU A 179 8.56 -9.38 -8.24
CA LEU A 179 9.40 -10.50 -8.68
C LEU A 179 8.72 -11.39 -9.72
N LEU A 180 7.38 -11.47 -9.73
CA LEU A 180 6.65 -12.24 -10.73
C LEU A 180 6.43 -11.46 -12.03
N GLN A 181 6.45 -10.12 -11.99
CA GLN A 181 6.30 -9.26 -13.17
C GLN A 181 7.64 -8.96 -13.85
N SER A 182 8.75 -8.91 -13.09
CA SER A 182 10.08 -8.68 -13.65
C SER A 182 10.51 -9.86 -14.53
N SER A 183 10.58 -9.63 -15.84
CA SER A 183 10.94 -10.64 -16.84
C SER A 183 12.46 -10.79 -17.03
N ARG A 184 13.29 -10.06 -16.25
CA ARG A 184 14.74 -10.03 -16.42
C ARG A 184 15.47 -10.41 -15.13
N PRO A 185 16.24 -11.51 -15.13
CA PRO A 185 17.18 -11.79 -14.05
C PRO A 185 18.33 -10.76 -14.08
N GLY A 186 18.44 -9.93 -13.04
CA GLY A 186 19.48 -8.90 -12.91
C GLY A 186 19.04 -7.75 -11.98
N LYS A 187 19.86 -6.68 -11.89
CA LYS A 187 19.51 -5.42 -11.20
C LYS A 187 18.23 -4.85 -11.80
N THR A 188 17.10 -5.17 -11.19
CA THR A 188 15.77 -4.77 -11.66
C THR A 188 15.57 -3.30 -11.30
N LEU A 189 15.28 -2.44 -12.29
CA LEU A 189 14.93 -1.05 -12.05
C LEU A 189 13.64 -0.97 -11.23
N LEU A 190 13.44 0.12 -10.48
CA LEU A 190 12.23 0.32 -9.66
C LEU A 190 10.93 0.09 -10.46
N MET A 191 10.88 0.58 -11.70
CA MET A 191 9.73 0.49 -12.60
C MET A 191 9.47 -0.94 -13.09
N ASP A 192 10.52 -1.76 -13.23
CA ASP A 192 10.38 -3.18 -13.59
C ASP A 192 9.87 -4.02 -12.40
N PHE A 193 10.06 -3.51 -11.18
CA PHE A 193 9.64 -4.17 -9.95
C PHE A 193 8.25 -3.72 -9.48
N LEU A 194 7.84 -2.47 -9.71
CA LEU A 194 6.54 -1.99 -9.24
C LEU A 194 5.72 -1.48 -10.41
N ASP A 195 4.61 -2.17 -10.71
CA ASP A 195 3.65 -1.65 -11.67
C ASP A 195 3.07 -0.29 -11.23
N ASP A 196 2.62 0.50 -12.20
CA ASP A 196 2.09 1.85 -11.97
C ASP A 196 0.97 1.85 -10.92
N GLN A 197 0.13 0.80 -10.88
CA GLN A 197 -0.98 0.71 -9.93
C GLN A 197 -0.50 0.51 -8.49
N GLN A 198 0.57 -0.25 -8.28
CA GLN A 198 1.16 -0.44 -6.96
C GLN A 198 1.86 0.83 -6.49
N MET A 199 2.64 1.48 -7.36
CA MET A 199 3.27 2.76 -7.01
C MET A 199 2.26 3.85 -6.71
N HIS A 200 1.20 3.94 -7.52
CA HIS A 200 0.09 4.86 -7.29
C HIS A 200 -0.52 4.68 -5.89
N ARG A 201 -0.85 3.44 -5.50
CA ARG A 201 -1.38 3.15 -4.15
C ARG A 201 -0.40 3.47 -3.02
N ILE A 202 0.90 3.29 -3.23
CA ILE A 202 1.92 3.66 -2.23
C ILE A 202 1.96 5.18 -2.13
N TYR A 203 1.91 5.88 -3.27
CA TYR A 203 1.94 7.33 -3.35
C TYR A 203 0.73 7.98 -2.66
N GLU A 204 -0.49 7.54 -2.97
CA GLU A 204 -1.72 7.97 -2.28
C GLU A 204 -1.59 7.83 -0.75
N LYS A 205 -1.20 6.64 -0.28
CA LYS A 205 -1.05 6.34 1.15
C LYS A 205 0.10 7.10 1.80
N PHE A 206 1.15 7.38 1.05
CA PHE A 206 2.26 8.21 1.49
C PHE A 206 1.76 9.62 1.77
N LEU A 207 1.09 10.27 0.81
CA LEU A 207 0.58 11.63 0.97
C LEU A 207 -0.42 11.70 2.13
N PHE A 208 -1.41 10.80 2.17
CA PHE A 208 -2.37 10.72 3.26
C PHE A 208 -1.66 10.53 4.61
N GLY A 209 -0.72 9.59 4.66
CA GLY A 209 0.03 9.25 5.88
C GLY A 209 0.94 10.39 6.34
N TYR A 210 1.52 11.15 5.41
CA TYR A 210 2.36 12.32 5.66
C TYR A 210 1.54 13.40 6.35
N TYR A 211 0.50 13.91 5.69
CA TYR A 211 -0.32 14.99 6.24
C TYR A 211 -1.02 14.59 7.54
N SER A 212 -1.55 13.36 7.62
CA SER A 212 -2.19 12.86 8.85
C SER A 212 -1.25 12.82 10.07
N ARG A 213 0.06 12.82 9.84
CA ARG A 213 1.08 12.72 10.88
C ARG A 213 1.75 14.05 11.15
N GLU A 214 2.39 14.63 10.14
CA GLU A 214 3.24 15.80 10.30
C GLU A 214 2.41 17.06 10.59
N TRP A 215 1.18 17.11 10.07
CA TRP A 215 0.23 18.21 10.28
C TRP A 215 -0.86 17.90 11.31
N ARG A 216 -0.68 16.82 12.09
CA ARG A 216 -1.65 16.38 13.09
C ARG A 216 -1.89 17.47 14.14
N GLY A 217 -3.16 17.81 14.35
CA GLY A 217 -3.57 18.79 15.35
C GLY A 217 -3.58 20.23 14.84
N ARG A 218 -3.02 20.50 13.65
CA ARG A 218 -3.15 21.77 12.93
C ARG A 218 -4.17 21.67 11.81
N ILE A 219 -4.14 20.55 11.09
CA ILE A 219 -5.04 20.28 9.96
C ILE A 219 -5.69 18.92 10.13
N LYS A 220 -6.97 18.87 9.80
CA LYS A 220 -7.74 17.63 9.73
C LYS A 220 -7.51 16.98 8.37
N THR A 221 -6.82 15.84 8.38
CA THR A 221 -6.62 15.01 7.18
C THR A 221 -7.64 13.88 7.13
N THR A 222 -8.38 13.76 6.03
CA THR A 222 -9.40 12.71 5.84
C THR A 222 -9.39 12.17 4.41
N HIS A 223 -10.10 11.06 4.20
CA HIS A 223 -10.41 10.48 2.89
C HIS A 223 -11.94 10.33 2.75
N HIS A 224 -12.69 11.22 3.41
CA HIS A 224 -14.14 11.09 3.47
C HIS A 224 -14.74 11.20 2.08
N ARG A 225 -15.76 10.37 1.84
CA ARG A 225 -16.56 10.44 0.62
C ARG A 225 -17.21 11.82 0.53
N ILE A 226 -17.13 12.41 -0.64
CA ILE A 226 -17.88 13.62 -0.95
C ILE A 226 -19.25 13.13 -1.44
N PRO A 227 -20.36 13.52 -0.78
CA PRO A 227 -21.67 13.13 -1.25
C PRO A 227 -21.97 13.82 -2.58
N TRP A 228 -22.75 13.14 -3.44
CA TRP A 228 -23.35 13.79 -4.59
C TRP A 228 -24.46 14.73 -4.12
N MET A 229 -24.43 15.96 -4.60
CA MET A 229 -25.48 16.94 -4.35
C MET A 229 -26.54 16.82 -5.45
N CYS A 230 -27.29 15.71 -5.44
CA CYS A 230 -28.36 15.42 -6.40
C CYS A 230 -29.58 14.75 -5.72
N PRO A 231 -30.73 14.65 -6.39
CA PRO A 231 -31.90 13.94 -5.87
C PRO A 231 -31.61 12.49 -5.48
N ALA A 232 -32.32 11.98 -4.48
CA ALA A 232 -32.16 10.60 -3.99
C ALA A 232 -32.64 9.56 -5.02
N GLY A 233 -32.08 8.35 -4.96
CA GLY A 233 -32.52 7.18 -5.76
C GLY A 233 -31.68 6.88 -7.00
N VAL A 234 -30.58 7.60 -7.23
CA VAL A 234 -29.65 7.35 -8.33
C VAL A 234 -28.38 6.66 -7.81
N GLU A 235 -28.02 5.51 -8.40
CA GLU A 235 -26.74 4.85 -8.13
C GLU A 235 -25.62 5.57 -8.88
N LEU A 236 -24.92 6.47 -8.19
CA LEU A 236 -23.76 7.19 -8.73
C LEU A 236 -22.43 6.60 -8.25
N PRO A 237 -21.34 6.74 -9.04
CA PRO A 237 -20.01 6.35 -8.61
C PRO A 237 -19.62 7.04 -7.31
N VAL A 238 -18.97 6.32 -6.39
CA VAL A 238 -18.52 6.93 -5.13
C VAL A 238 -17.45 7.98 -5.41
N MET A 239 -17.69 9.24 -5.02
CA MET A 239 -16.67 10.29 -5.04
C MET A 239 -15.79 10.17 -3.79
N GLN A 240 -14.58 9.65 -3.99
CA GLN A 240 -13.61 9.45 -2.91
C GLN A 240 -12.26 10.02 -3.33
N PRO A 241 -11.90 11.23 -2.88
CA PRO A 241 -10.56 11.77 -3.09
C PRO A 241 -9.52 11.03 -2.24
N ASP A 242 -8.25 11.13 -2.65
CA ASP A 242 -7.14 10.48 -1.96
C ASP A 242 -6.82 11.14 -0.62
N VAL A 243 -6.78 12.48 -0.61
CA VAL A 243 -6.52 13.28 0.59
C VAL A 243 -7.43 14.51 0.61
N VAL A 244 -8.05 14.77 1.75
CA VAL A 244 -8.74 16.03 2.04
C VAL A 244 -8.09 16.64 3.26
N LEU A 245 -7.59 17.86 3.10
CA LEU A 245 -6.99 18.67 4.15
C LEU A 245 -7.94 19.82 4.49
N ASP A 246 -8.20 20.02 5.78
CA ASP A 246 -9.20 20.95 6.26
C ASP A 246 -8.68 21.63 7.54
N ASN A 247 -8.59 22.96 7.53
CA ASN A 247 -8.17 23.77 8.70
C ASN A 247 -9.36 24.38 9.46
N GLY A 248 -10.60 24.00 9.11
CA GLY A 248 -11.85 24.51 9.67
C GLY A 248 -12.46 25.70 8.91
N ARG A 249 -11.69 26.32 8.00
CA ARG A 249 -12.14 27.44 7.15
C ARG A 249 -11.96 27.12 5.67
N ASP A 250 -10.80 26.60 5.32
CA ASP A 250 -10.40 26.26 3.97
C ASP A 250 -10.25 24.74 3.85
N THR A 251 -10.68 24.21 2.70
CA THR A 251 -10.55 22.80 2.36
C THR A 251 -9.73 22.66 1.08
N LEU A 252 -8.67 21.85 1.14
CA LEU A 252 -7.89 21.42 -0.01
C LEU A 252 -8.13 19.94 -0.29
N ILE A 253 -8.69 19.64 -1.47
CA ILE A 253 -8.86 18.28 -1.97
C ILE A 253 -7.65 17.94 -2.84
N ILE A 254 -6.92 16.89 -2.51
CA ILE A 254 -5.77 16.43 -3.28
C ILE A 254 -6.09 15.07 -3.90
N ASP A 255 -5.86 14.97 -5.21
CA ASP A 255 -5.93 13.75 -5.99
C ASP A 255 -4.52 13.45 -6.52
N ALA A 256 -4.00 12.29 -6.12
CA ALA A 256 -2.60 11.92 -6.29
C ALA A 256 -2.44 11.12 -7.56
N LYS A 257 -1.57 11.54 -8.49
CA LYS A 257 -1.34 10.82 -9.75
C LYS A 257 0.10 10.32 -9.84
N TYR A 258 0.23 9.05 -10.17
CA TYR A 258 1.53 8.42 -10.42
C TYR A 258 1.45 7.76 -11.78
N TYR A 259 2.15 8.34 -12.75
CA TYR A 259 2.20 7.85 -14.12
C TYR A 259 3.65 7.75 -14.58
N THR A 260 3.95 6.80 -15.46
CA THR A 260 5.24 6.76 -16.15
C THR A 260 5.45 8.01 -17.03
N ARG A 261 4.36 8.63 -17.50
CA ARG A 261 4.33 9.91 -18.23
C ARG A 261 3.23 10.79 -17.67
N THR A 262 3.56 12.01 -17.28
CA THR A 262 2.66 12.96 -16.62
C THR A 262 1.96 13.89 -17.60
N MET A 263 2.47 14.00 -18.83
CA MET A 263 1.87 14.77 -19.92
C MET A 263 1.23 13.87 -20.99
N GLN A 264 0.09 14.31 -21.54
CA GLN A 264 -0.45 13.73 -22.76
C GLN A 264 0.21 14.39 -23.97
N ARG A 265 0.75 13.56 -24.87
CA ARG A 265 1.32 14.03 -26.14
C ARG A 265 0.31 13.84 -27.26
N ASN A 266 -0.16 14.94 -27.85
CA ASN A 266 -0.94 14.89 -29.08
C ASN A 266 -0.31 15.83 -30.11
N PHE A 267 0.30 15.24 -31.15
CA PHE A 267 1.14 15.93 -32.13
C PHE A 267 2.19 16.83 -31.45
N ASP A 268 2.12 18.16 -31.65
CA ASP A 268 3.04 19.17 -31.10
C ASP A 268 2.57 19.80 -29.78
N SER A 269 1.43 19.35 -29.24
CA SER A 269 0.85 19.90 -28.01
C SER A 269 1.00 18.95 -26.82
N TYR A 270 1.43 19.52 -25.69
CA TYR A 270 1.50 18.86 -24.39
C TYR A 270 0.31 19.33 -23.56
N THR A 271 -0.59 18.43 -23.23
CA THR A 271 -1.78 18.76 -22.43
C THR A 271 -1.81 17.96 -21.14
N MET A 272 -2.37 18.56 -20.10
CA MET A 272 -2.67 17.86 -18.86
C MET A 272 -3.76 16.80 -19.12
N HIS A 273 -3.80 15.75 -18.30
CA HIS A 273 -4.85 14.74 -18.38
C HIS A 273 -6.22 15.35 -18.03
N SER A 274 -7.05 15.55 -19.06
CA SER A 274 -8.37 16.19 -18.92
C SER A 274 -9.29 15.46 -17.93
N THR A 275 -9.24 14.12 -17.90
CA THR A 275 -9.99 13.30 -16.94
C THR A 275 -9.69 13.67 -15.49
N ASN A 276 -8.44 13.99 -15.17
CA ASN A 276 -8.05 14.37 -13.81
C ASN A 276 -8.61 15.75 -13.44
N MET A 277 -8.62 16.66 -14.42
CA MET A 277 -9.24 17.99 -14.25
C MET A 277 -10.76 17.89 -14.05
N TYR A 278 -11.44 17.06 -14.83
CA TYR A 278 -12.90 16.85 -14.69
C TYR A 278 -13.25 16.20 -13.35
N GLN A 279 -12.48 15.21 -12.93
CA GLN A 279 -12.63 14.58 -11.61
C GLN A 279 -12.45 15.61 -10.49
N MET A 280 -11.37 16.39 -10.53
CA MET A 280 -11.10 17.41 -9.52
C MET A 280 -12.19 18.48 -9.48
N PHE A 281 -12.62 18.98 -10.64
CA PHE A 281 -13.71 19.94 -10.73
C PHE A 281 -15.00 19.40 -10.09
N THR A 282 -15.33 18.14 -10.35
CA THR A 282 -16.51 17.48 -9.76
C THR A 282 -16.43 17.40 -8.24
N TYR A 283 -15.27 17.01 -7.70
CA TYR A 283 -15.04 16.95 -6.25
C TYR A 283 -15.20 18.31 -5.59
N VAL A 284 -14.52 19.32 -6.15
CA VAL A 284 -14.52 20.68 -5.63
C VAL A 284 -15.93 21.28 -5.64
N LYS A 285 -16.70 21.10 -6.71
CA LYS A 285 -18.07 21.64 -6.80
C LYS A 285 -19.03 21.01 -5.81
N ASN A 286 -19.05 19.69 -5.71
CA ASN A 286 -19.91 19.00 -4.74
C ASN A 286 -19.51 19.35 -3.30
N LYS A 287 -18.22 19.46 -3.01
CA LYS A 287 -17.74 19.85 -1.68
C LYS A 287 -18.06 21.30 -1.33
N THR A 288 -17.92 22.22 -2.29
CA THR A 288 -18.30 23.62 -2.12
C THR A 288 -19.78 23.72 -1.78
N PHE A 289 -20.65 23.11 -2.59
CA PHE A 289 -22.08 23.13 -2.35
C PHE A 289 -22.46 22.52 -0.99
N GLN A 290 -21.83 21.40 -0.62
CA GLN A 290 -22.03 20.76 0.69
C GLN A 290 -21.72 21.72 1.86
N LEU A 291 -20.64 22.49 1.76
CA LEU A 291 -20.22 23.40 2.83
C LEU A 291 -21.02 24.70 2.84
N SER A 292 -21.34 25.26 1.67
CA SER A 292 -22.17 26.47 1.56
C SER A 292 -23.58 26.27 2.13
N ALA A 293 -24.14 25.06 2.04
CA ALA A 293 -25.43 24.72 2.65
C ALA A 293 -25.43 24.86 4.19
N ASN A 294 -24.26 24.83 4.83
CA ASN A 294 -24.12 24.97 6.28
C ASN A 294 -23.94 26.43 6.75
N GLY A 295 -23.92 27.40 5.81
CA GLY A 295 -23.92 28.84 6.13
C GLY A 295 -22.55 29.48 6.38
N ASP A 296 -21.47 28.70 6.40
CA ASP A 296 -20.11 29.23 6.60
C ASP A 296 -19.40 29.53 5.27
N ALA A 297 -18.69 30.67 5.21
CA ALA A 297 -17.82 30.99 4.09
C ALA A 297 -16.59 30.07 4.12
N HIS A 298 -16.61 29.01 3.30
CA HIS A 298 -15.51 28.07 3.16
C HIS A 298 -14.91 28.13 1.76
N ILE A 299 -13.59 28.26 1.68
CA ILE A 299 -12.88 28.20 0.40
C ILE A 299 -12.54 26.73 0.13
N VAL A 300 -13.05 26.20 -0.97
CA VAL A 300 -12.69 24.85 -1.44
C VAL A 300 -11.77 24.98 -2.64
N SER A 301 -10.58 24.42 -2.50
CA SER A 301 -9.59 24.29 -3.56
C SER A 301 -9.34 22.82 -3.90
N GLY A 302 -8.95 22.56 -5.14
CA GLY A 302 -8.58 21.25 -5.63
C GLY A 302 -7.13 21.21 -6.10
N MET A 303 -6.43 20.10 -5.90
CA MET A 303 -5.07 19.90 -6.37
C MET A 303 -4.91 18.52 -6.99
N VAL A 304 -4.47 18.48 -8.24
CA VAL A 304 -3.93 17.25 -8.83
C VAL A 304 -2.42 17.25 -8.62
N LEU A 305 -1.93 16.32 -7.79
CA LEU A 305 -0.53 16.23 -7.44
C LEU A 305 0.11 15.03 -8.14
N TYR A 306 0.95 15.31 -9.13
CA TYR A 306 1.67 14.28 -9.88
C TYR A 306 3.01 13.94 -9.20
N ALA A 307 3.41 12.67 -9.19
CA ALA A 307 4.82 12.35 -8.97
C ALA A 307 5.64 12.82 -10.18
N ARG A 308 6.69 13.60 -9.94
CA ARG A 308 7.55 14.15 -11.00
C ARG A 308 8.25 13.01 -11.77
N THR A 309 8.27 13.13 -13.10
CA THR A 309 8.99 12.21 -14.01
C THR A 309 10.29 12.84 -14.52
N ASP A 310 10.98 12.15 -15.43
CA ASP A 310 12.13 12.65 -16.18
C ASP A 310 11.75 13.51 -17.40
N GLU A 311 10.46 13.70 -17.67
CA GLU A 311 10.00 14.56 -18.77
C GLU A 311 10.42 16.02 -18.56
N GLU A 312 10.93 16.65 -19.62
CA GLU A 312 11.37 18.06 -19.60
C GLU A 312 10.25 19.01 -19.17
N ARG A 313 9.01 18.69 -19.57
CA ARG A 313 7.81 19.43 -19.20
C ARG A 313 6.99 18.61 -18.22
N GLN A 314 6.66 19.25 -17.10
CA GLN A 314 5.86 18.69 -16.03
C GLN A 314 4.52 19.45 -15.94
N PRO A 315 3.40 18.80 -15.59
CA PRO A 315 2.13 19.49 -15.37
C PRO A 315 2.26 20.48 -14.22
N ASP A 316 2.04 21.76 -14.51
CA ASP A 316 2.13 22.83 -13.53
C ASP A 316 1.15 23.95 -13.89
N GLY A 317 0.36 24.42 -12.92
CA GLY A 317 -0.58 25.51 -13.15
C GLY A 317 -1.56 25.76 -12.01
N GLU A 318 -2.11 26.97 -11.97
CA GLU A 318 -3.20 27.36 -11.08
C GLU A 318 -4.31 28.00 -11.90
N PHE A 319 -5.53 27.55 -11.71
CA PHE A 319 -6.68 27.92 -12.50
C PHE A 319 -7.81 28.35 -11.58
N ASP A 320 -8.46 29.48 -11.89
CA ASP A 320 -9.76 29.81 -11.33
C ASP A 320 -10.83 29.15 -12.19
N MET A 321 -11.61 28.25 -11.60
CA MET A 321 -12.67 27.51 -12.27
C MET A 321 -13.99 27.71 -11.52
N ASP A 322 -14.77 28.69 -11.98
CA ASP A 322 -16.08 29.04 -11.43
C ASP A 322 -15.96 29.39 -9.93
N GLY A 323 -15.00 30.26 -9.58
CA GLY A 323 -14.77 30.76 -8.22
C GLY A 323 -14.03 29.79 -7.30
N ASN A 324 -13.67 28.59 -7.77
CA ASN A 324 -12.82 27.66 -7.04
C ASN A 324 -11.41 27.60 -7.65
N ARG A 325 -10.39 27.52 -6.80
CA ARG A 325 -9.01 27.34 -7.26
C ARG A 325 -8.73 25.87 -7.53
N ILE A 326 -8.33 25.53 -8.75
CA ILE A 326 -7.83 24.21 -9.13
C ILE A 326 -6.35 24.32 -9.47
N ILE A 327 -5.54 23.52 -8.80
CA ILE A 327 -4.09 23.54 -8.89
C ILE A 327 -3.60 22.22 -9.50
N VAL A 328 -2.57 22.31 -10.32
CA VAL A 328 -1.81 21.18 -10.82
C VAL A 328 -0.36 21.40 -10.46
N ARG A 329 0.25 20.43 -9.76
CA ARG A 329 1.65 20.48 -9.33
C ARG A 329 2.31 19.12 -9.48
N THR A 330 3.63 19.12 -9.43
CA THR A 330 4.43 17.90 -9.33
C THR A 330 5.24 17.85 -8.05
N LEU A 331 5.28 16.68 -7.40
CA LEU A 331 6.15 16.40 -6.27
C LEU A 331 7.41 15.67 -6.76
N ASP A 332 8.58 16.25 -6.53
CA ASP A 332 9.86 15.63 -6.86
C ASP A 332 10.32 14.65 -5.79
N LEU A 333 10.18 13.35 -6.08
CA LEU A 333 10.57 12.25 -5.22
C LEU A 333 12.06 11.87 -5.35
N ASN A 334 12.84 12.54 -6.18
CA ASN A 334 14.28 12.26 -6.37
C ASN A 334 15.19 13.05 -5.42
N GLN A 335 14.62 13.92 -4.59
CA GLN A 335 15.36 14.68 -3.58
C GLN A 335 15.57 13.88 -2.31
N ASP A 336 16.47 14.33 -1.44
CA ASP A 336 16.49 13.85 -0.06
C ASP A 336 15.14 14.10 0.63
N PHE A 337 14.81 13.27 1.62
CA PHE A 337 13.49 13.31 2.26
C PHE A 337 13.13 14.68 2.84
N SER A 338 14.12 15.46 3.31
CA SER A 338 13.88 16.84 3.76
C SER A 338 13.37 17.76 2.64
N GLY A 339 13.87 17.60 1.41
CA GLY A 339 13.38 18.35 0.24
C GLY A 339 11.98 17.90 -0.18
N ILE A 340 11.68 16.60 -0.08
CA ILE A 340 10.31 16.08 -0.30
C ILE A 340 9.34 16.65 0.75
N SER A 341 9.75 16.63 2.03
CA SER A 341 8.98 17.20 3.13
C SER A 341 8.71 18.69 2.92
N SER A 342 9.73 19.47 2.56
CA SER A 342 9.56 20.91 2.29
C SER A 342 8.52 21.16 1.21
N GLN A 343 8.57 20.43 0.08
CA GLN A 343 7.58 20.57 -0.99
C GLN A 343 6.15 20.24 -0.50
N LEU A 344 5.98 19.22 0.34
CA LEU A 344 4.68 18.84 0.89
C LEU A 344 4.16 19.85 1.92
N ASP A 345 5.05 20.40 2.74
CA ASP A 345 4.73 21.43 3.73
C ASP A 345 4.36 22.76 3.05
N ASP A 346 5.04 23.11 1.96
CA ASP A 346 4.74 24.29 1.15
C ASP A 346 3.33 24.27 0.54
N ILE A 347 2.81 23.09 0.20
CA ILE A 347 1.41 22.94 -0.24
C ILE A 347 0.46 23.40 0.86
N VAL A 348 0.72 22.99 2.10
CA VAL A 348 -0.14 23.36 3.22
C VAL A 348 -0.05 24.84 3.53
N THR A 349 1.17 25.36 3.69
CA THR A 349 1.37 26.77 4.07
C THR A 349 0.78 27.73 3.06
N ARG A 350 0.80 27.37 1.77
CA ARG A 350 0.29 28.22 0.69
C ARG A 350 -1.22 28.15 0.50
N PHE A 351 -1.83 26.97 0.65
CA PHE A 351 -3.24 26.75 0.29
C PHE A 351 -4.17 26.59 1.50
N LEU A 352 -3.61 26.43 2.70
CA LEU A 352 -4.33 26.37 3.98
C LEU A 352 -3.61 27.23 5.03
N PRO A 353 -3.48 28.56 4.80
CA PRO A 353 -2.76 29.43 5.73
C PRO A 353 -3.40 29.41 7.13
N GLU A 354 -2.56 29.42 8.16
CA GLU A 354 -3.02 29.63 9.54
C GLU A 354 -3.59 31.05 9.67
N SER A 355 -4.67 31.20 10.44
CA SER A 355 -5.35 32.48 10.66
C SER A 355 -4.67 33.32 11.73
#